data_AF-A0A8X6Q4R6-F1
#
_entry.id   AF-A0A8X6Q4R6-F1
#
_cell.length_a   1.000
_cell.length_b   1.000
_cell.length_c   1.000
_cell.angle_alpha   90.00
_cell.angle_beta   90.00
_cell.angle_gamma   90.00
#
_symmetry.space_group_name_H-M   'P 1'
#
loop_
_entity.id
_entity.type
_entity.pdbx_description
1 polymer ?
#
loop_
_entity_poly.entity_id
_entity_poly.type
_entity_poly.pdbx_seq_one_letter_code
_entity_poly.pdbx_strand_id
1 'polypeptide(L)'
;MSALEEELYEMGRDEQIQLTVICPSTMDTGLVQNPKTRFPSMLPILDVDKASDIIINSILRNKRLVVIPTIAHVIYKIANLFPPQVPLLLQRFLGYTIDPNIK
;
A
#
# COMPACT_ATOMS: atom_id res chain seq x y z
N MET A 1 4.00 6.52 -11.37
CA MET A 1 2.62 6.55 -11.88
C MET A 1 2.46 7.66 -12.91
N SER A 2 2.99 8.86 -12.65
CA SER A 2 3.01 9.98 -13.61
C SER A 2 3.49 9.60 -15.01
N ALA A 3 4.51 8.75 -15.14
CA ALA A 3 5.01 8.31 -16.46
C ALA A 3 3.95 7.60 -17.31
N LEU A 4 3.15 6.70 -16.72
CA LEU A 4 2.10 5.97 -17.45
C LEU A 4 0.88 6.86 -17.73
N GLU A 5 0.57 7.77 -16.81
CA GLU A 5 -0.49 8.78 -17.03
C GLU A 5 -0.12 9.71 -18.20
N GLU A 6 1.14 10.13 -18.29
CA GLU A 6 1.64 10.96 -19.40
C GLU A 6 1.57 10.23 -20.74
N GLU A 7 1.94 8.95 -20.77
CA GLU A 7 1.84 8.11 -21.97
C GLU A 7 0.37 8.00 -22.47
N LEU A 8 -0.59 7.83 -21.55
CA LEU A 8 -2.01 7.80 -21.89
C LEU A 8 -2.52 9.14 -22.41
N TYR A 9 -2.01 10.24 -21.87
CA TYR A 9 -2.32 11.59 -22.33
C TYR A 9 -1.78 11.85 -23.74
N GLU A 10 -0.54 11.47 -24.05
CA GLU A 10 0.03 11.56 -25.40
C GLU A 10 -0.76 10.74 -26.43
N MET A 11 -1.35 9.61 -26.02
CA MET A 11 -2.23 8.79 -26.87
C MET A 11 -3.67 9.31 -26.98
N GLY A 12 -4.05 10.37 -26.26
CA GLY A 12 -5.42 10.91 -26.22
C GLY A 12 -6.44 9.96 -25.59
N ARG A 13 -6.00 9.13 -24.62
CA ARG A 13 -6.82 8.10 -23.96
C ARG A 13 -6.96 8.31 -22.45
N ASP A 14 -6.50 9.44 -21.93
CA ASP A 14 -6.52 9.79 -20.52
C ASP A 14 -7.95 9.84 -19.92
N GLU A 15 -8.95 10.24 -20.71
CA GLU A 15 -10.35 10.22 -20.27
C GLU A 15 -10.99 8.82 -20.33
N GLN A 16 -10.50 7.95 -21.21
CA GLN A 16 -11.06 6.62 -21.47
C GLN A 16 -10.51 5.55 -20.53
N ILE A 17 -9.25 5.68 -20.12
CA ILE A 17 -8.54 4.69 -19.31
C ILE A 17 -8.26 5.29 -17.92
N GLN A 18 -9.04 4.86 -16.94
CA GLN A 18 -8.84 5.23 -15.54
C GLN A 18 -7.85 4.28 -14.87
N LEU A 19 -6.85 4.84 -14.17
CA LEU A 19 -5.84 4.07 -13.45
C LEU A 19 -6.11 4.11 -11.94
N THR A 20 -6.05 2.95 -11.28
CA THR A 20 -6.17 2.81 -9.82
C THR A 20 -4.94 2.08 -9.27
N VAL A 21 -4.15 2.78 -8.46
CA VAL A 21 -3.00 2.19 -7.76
C VAL A 21 -3.44 1.72 -6.37
N ILE A 22 -3.11 0.48 -6.06
CA ILE A 22 -3.39 -0.17 -4.78
C ILE A 22 -2.06 -0.41 -4.07
N CYS A 23 -1.93 0.12 -2.86
CA CYS A 23 -0.79 -0.08 -1.98
C CYS A 23 -1.25 -0.74 -0.68
N PRO A 24 -1.35 -2.07 -0.65
CA PRO A 24 -1.72 -2.77 0.55
C PRO A 24 -0.54 -2.94 1.51
N SER A 25 -0.85 -3.03 2.79
CA SER A 25 0.07 -3.54 3.80
C SER A 25 0.15 -5.07 3.76
N THR A 26 0.84 -5.67 4.73
CA THR A 26 1.00 -7.11 4.84
C THR A 26 -0.36 -7.74 4.98
N MET A 27 -0.63 -8.68 4.08
CA MET A 27 -1.83 -9.48 4.06
C MET A 27 -1.46 -10.93 4.36
N ASP A 28 -2.43 -11.68 4.88
CA ASP A 28 -2.27 -13.12 5.07
C ASP A 28 -2.62 -13.88 3.78
N THR A 29 -1.75 -13.78 2.78
CA THR A 29 -1.91 -14.50 1.49
C THR A 29 -1.25 -15.87 1.48
N GLY A 30 -0.67 -16.31 2.62
CA GLY A 30 0.18 -17.49 2.70
C GLY A 30 1.57 -17.35 2.05
N LEU A 31 1.85 -16.22 1.38
CA LEU A 31 3.16 -15.93 0.78
C LEU A 31 4.21 -15.49 1.81
N VAL A 32 3.77 -14.86 2.89
CA VAL A 32 4.62 -14.40 3.99
C VAL A 32 4.38 -15.33 5.17
N GLN A 33 5.38 -16.14 5.52
CA GLN A 33 5.30 -16.99 6.70
C GLN A 33 5.40 -16.12 7.96
N ASN A 34 4.41 -16.22 8.86
CA ASN A 34 4.35 -15.49 10.14
C ASN A 34 4.57 -13.96 10.03
N PRO A 35 3.67 -13.21 9.35
CA PRO A 35 3.76 -11.76 9.34
C PRO A 35 3.66 -11.24 10.78
N LYS A 36 4.71 -10.60 11.28
CA LYS A 36 4.73 -9.96 12.59
C LYS A 36 4.66 -8.44 12.41
N THR A 37 3.82 -7.82 13.22
CA THR A 37 3.67 -6.37 13.32
C THR A 37 3.81 -6.02 14.79
N ARG A 38 4.64 -5.02 15.12
CA ARG A 38 4.83 -4.61 16.52
C ARG A 38 3.58 -3.94 17.09
N PHE A 39 2.74 -3.36 16.23
CA PHE A 39 1.54 -2.62 16.60
C PHE A 39 0.33 -3.13 15.80
N PRO A 40 -0.25 -4.29 16.16
CA PRO A 40 -1.38 -4.88 15.43
C PRO A 40 -2.63 -4.01 15.42
N SER A 41 -2.79 -3.11 16.41
CA SER A 41 -3.89 -2.13 16.45
C SER A 41 -3.78 -1.03 15.39
N MET A 42 -2.55 -0.63 15.02
CA MET A 42 -2.32 0.42 14.02
C MET A 42 -2.03 -0.13 12.62
N LEU A 43 -1.34 -1.26 12.54
CA LEU A 43 -0.95 -1.95 11.31
C LEU A 43 -1.40 -3.41 11.39
N PRO A 44 -2.72 -3.67 11.33
CA PRO A 44 -3.24 -5.03 11.32
C PRO A 44 -2.78 -5.79 10.08
N ILE A 45 -2.62 -7.10 10.23
CA ILE A 45 -2.50 -8.00 9.09
C ILE A 45 -3.85 -8.00 8.39
N LEU A 46 -3.83 -7.68 7.11
CA LEU A 46 -5.06 -7.51 6.35
C LEU A 46 -5.58 -8.88 5.90
N ASP A 47 -6.87 -9.08 6.09
CA ASP A 47 -7.61 -10.21 5.54
C ASP A 47 -7.78 -10.04 4.02
N VAL A 48 -7.50 -11.09 3.27
CA VAL A 48 -7.47 -11.06 1.79
C VAL A 48 -8.85 -10.75 1.23
N ASP A 49 -9.90 -11.33 1.83
CA ASP A 49 -11.27 -11.13 1.38
C ASP A 49 -11.68 -9.66 1.51
N LYS A 50 -11.44 -9.08 2.70
CA LYS A 50 -11.71 -7.65 2.96
C LYS A 50 -10.88 -6.73 2.08
N ALA A 51 -9.62 -7.09 1.82
CA ALA A 51 -8.76 -6.32 0.96
C ALA A 51 -9.28 -6.31 -0.48
N SER A 52 -9.69 -7.48 -0.98
CA SER A 52 -10.25 -7.63 -2.32
C SER A 52 -11.54 -6.82 -2.49
N ASP A 53 -12.43 -6.83 -1.50
CA ASP A 53 -13.65 -6.00 -1.50
C ASP A 53 -13.31 -4.51 -1.57
N ILE A 54 -12.34 -4.04 -0.78
CA ILE A 54 -11.91 -2.63 -0.81
C ILE A 54 -11.31 -2.28 -2.17
N ILE A 55 -10.54 -3.18 -2.77
CA ILE A 55 -9.92 -3.00 -4.09
C ILE A 55 -10.98 -2.86 -5.17
N ILE A 56 -11.90 -3.81 -5.28
CA ILE A 56 -12.97 -3.81 -6.28
C ILE A 56 -13.83 -2.56 -6.12
N ASN A 57 -14.26 -2.24 -4.90
CA ASN A 57 -15.02 -1.03 -4.63
C ASN A 57 -14.27 0.25 -5.00
N SER A 58 -12.94 0.25 -4.92
CA SER A 58 -12.14 1.42 -5.26
C SER A 58 -11.94 1.59 -6.76
N ILE A 59 -11.78 0.48 -7.49
CA ILE A 59 -11.75 0.46 -8.95
C ILE A 59 -13.09 0.97 -9.49
N LEU A 60 -14.21 0.44 -8.97
CA LEU A 60 -15.56 0.88 -9.36
C LEU A 60 -15.84 2.36 -9.08
N ARG A 61 -15.11 2.98 -8.14
CA ARG A 61 -15.22 4.40 -7.79
C ARG A 61 -14.15 5.27 -8.45
N ASN A 62 -13.37 4.72 -9.39
CA ASN A 62 -12.28 5.43 -10.08
C ASN A 62 -11.32 6.14 -9.11
N LYS A 63 -10.98 5.51 -7.97
CA LYS A 63 -9.99 6.07 -7.05
C LYS A 63 -8.60 5.95 -7.67
N ARG A 64 -7.83 7.04 -7.72
CA ARG A 64 -6.47 7.03 -8.30
C ARG A 64 -5.44 6.29 -7.44
N LEU A 65 -5.50 6.50 -6.12
CA LEU A 65 -4.57 5.89 -5.16
C LEU A 65 -5.33 5.38 -3.94
N VAL A 66 -5.10 4.13 -3.57
CA VAL A 66 -5.70 3.47 -2.42
C VAL A 66 -4.61 2.81 -1.60
N VAL A 67 -4.49 3.23 -0.34
CA VAL A 67 -3.54 2.65 0.62
C VAL A 67 -4.33 1.96 1.72
N ILE A 68 -3.99 0.71 2.01
CA ILE A 68 -4.72 -0.13 2.98
C ILE A 68 -3.74 -0.66 4.02
N PRO A 69 -3.95 -0.48 5.33
CA PRO A 69 -5.00 0.33 5.96
C PRO A 69 -4.75 1.84 5.82
N THR A 70 -5.81 2.64 5.94
CA THR A 70 -5.72 4.12 5.82
C THR A 70 -4.75 4.76 6.81
N ILE A 71 -4.54 4.15 7.98
CA ILE A 71 -3.54 4.61 8.97
C ILE A 71 -2.12 4.55 8.40
N ALA A 72 -1.80 3.49 7.63
CA ALA A 72 -0.50 3.38 6.97
C ALA A 72 -0.27 4.56 6.02
N HIS A 73 -1.30 5.01 5.30
CA HIS A 73 -1.22 6.20 4.43
C HIS A 73 -0.79 7.46 5.18
N VAL A 74 -1.38 7.69 6.35
CA VAL A 74 -1.08 8.85 7.19
C VAL A 74 0.37 8.76 7.68
N ILE A 75 0.79 7.60 8.15
CA ILE A 75 2.15 7.34 8.59
C ILE A 75 3.15 7.60 7.46
N TYR A 76 2.90 7.06 6.26
CA TYR A 76 3.75 7.28 5.08
C TYR A 76 3.81 8.75 4.67
N LYS A 77 2.68 9.46 4.67
CA LYS A 77 2.64 10.89 4.36
C LYS A 77 3.44 11.73 5.35
N ILE A 78 3.33 11.42 6.65
CA ILE A 78 4.10 12.10 7.69
C ILE A 78 5.59 11.76 7.51
N ALA A 79 5.94 10.50 7.29
CA ALA A 79 7.32 10.08 7.12
C ALA A 79 8.00 10.70 5.89
N ASN A 80 7.24 10.92 4.80
CA ASN A 80 7.73 11.57 3.59
C ASN A 80 8.00 13.08 3.75
N LEU A 81 7.52 13.71 4.82
CA LEU A 81 7.92 15.08 5.15
C LEU A 81 9.36 15.15 5.69
N PHE A 82 9.88 14.02 6.16
CA PHE A 82 11.22 13.91 6.72
C PHE A 82 12.22 13.34 5.68
N PRO A 83 13.54 13.41 5.96
CA PRO A 83 14.55 12.81 5.11
C PRO A 83 14.29 11.31 4.87
N PRO A 84 14.75 10.73 3.75
CA PRO A 84 14.46 9.35 3.34
C PRO A 84 14.93 8.27 4.35
N GLN A 85 15.77 8.65 5.30
CA GLN A 85 16.23 7.82 6.40
C GLN A 85 15.13 7.56 7.44
N VAL A 86 14.19 8.50 7.62
CA VAL A 86 13.14 8.43 8.64
C VAL A 86 12.10 7.36 8.32
N PRO A 87 11.55 7.24 7.09
CA PRO A 87 10.69 6.11 6.72
C PRO A 87 11.35 4.74 6.99
N LEU A 88 12.65 4.62 6.70
CA LEU A 88 13.41 3.38 6.93
C LEU A 88 13.52 3.05 8.43
N LEU A 89 13.86 4.05 9.26
CA LEU A 89 13.91 3.90 10.72
C LEU A 89 12.53 3.57 11.30
N LEU A 90 11.49 4.21 10.78
CA LEU A 90 10.11 3.99 11.20
C LEU A 90 9.64 2.59 10.85
N GLN A 91 9.93 2.10 9.65
CA GLN A 91 9.62 0.73 9.24
C GLN A 91 10.29 -0.30 10.16
N ARG A 92 11.58 -0.08 10.51
CA ARG A 92 12.31 -0.91 11.48
C ARG A 92 11.68 -0.83 12.88
N PHE A 93 11.29 0.36 13.32
CA PHE A 93 10.65 0.57 14.63
C PHE A 93 9.27 -0.11 14.73
N LEU A 94 8.48 -0.07 13.66
CA LEU A 94 7.16 -0.70 13.57
C LEU A 94 7.26 -2.23 13.44
N GLY A 95 8.46 -2.79 13.26
CA GLY A 95 8.68 -4.22 13.08
C GLY A 95 8.02 -4.74 11.81
N TYR A 96 7.78 -3.85 10.83
CA TYR A 96 7.11 -4.16 9.59
C TYR A 96 8.16 -4.62 8.56
N THR A 97 8.80 -5.73 8.86
CA THR A 97 9.86 -6.32 8.02
C THR A 97 9.59 -7.80 7.86
N ILE A 98 9.84 -8.32 6.66
CA ILE A 98 9.85 -9.77 6.43
C ILE A 98 11.14 -10.28 7.07
N ASP A 99 11.04 -11.26 7.97
CA ASP A 99 12.24 -11.90 8.53
C ASP A 99 12.86 -12.80 7.44
N PRO A 100 14.09 -12.49 6.96
CA PRO A 100 14.70 -13.27 5.89
C PRO A 100 15.16 -14.68 6.34
N ASN A 101 15.12 -14.99 7.65
CA ASN A 101 15.64 -16.25 8.21
C ASN A 101 14.57 -17.29 8.54
N ILE A 102 13.36 -17.16 7.97
CA ILE A 102 12.33 -18.20 8.13
C ILE A 102 12.69 -19.36 7.19
N LYS A 103 13.25 -20.43 7.78
CA LYS A 103 13.41 -21.74 7.14
C LYS A 103 12.06 -22.41 6.90
#